data_AF-A0A8C4KVL5-F1
#
_entry.id   AF-A0A8C4KVL5-F1
#
_cell.length_a   1.000
_cell.length_b   1.000
_cell.length_c   1.000
_cell.angle_alpha   90.00
_cell.angle_beta   90.00
_cell.angle_gamma   90.00
#
_symmetry.space_group_name_H-M   'P 1'
#
loop_
_entity.id
_entity.type
_entity.pdbx_description
1 polymer ?
#
loop_
_entity_poly.entity_id
_entity_poly.type
_entity_poly.pdbx_seq_one_letter_code
_entity_poly.pdbx_strand_id
1 'polypeptide(L)' 'MAMYDEDLLKNPFYLAIQKRRPDLCSKVAEFHGIVLVPCKGSLSSNSLSTCQFESYVLKPLEENFQTLNGKVFQF' A
#
# COMPACT_ATOMS: atom_id res chain seq x y z
N MET A 1 -9.72 -11.51 -13.52
CA MET A 1 -9.26 -10.96 -12.22
C MET A 1 -8.20 -11.90 -11.68
N ALA A 2 -7.00 -11.40 -11.40
CA ALA A 2 -6.01 -12.21 -10.69
C ALA A 2 -6.49 -12.37 -9.24
N MET A 3 -6.83 -13.59 -8.85
CA MET A 3 -7.15 -13.89 -7.46
C MET A 3 -5.86 -13.81 -6.66
N TYR A 4 -5.85 -13.03 -5.60
CA TYR A 4 -4.70 -12.93 -4.70
C TYR A 4 -4.61 -14.25 -3.92
N ASP A 5 -3.88 -15.22 -4.47
CA ASP A 5 -3.65 -16.55 -3.85
C ASP A 5 -2.69 -16.47 -2.64
N GLU A 6 -2.12 -15.30 -2.41
CA GLU A 6 -1.15 -15.08 -1.34
C GLU A 6 -1.79 -14.72 -0.01
N ASP A 7 -1.33 -15.37 1.06
CA ASP A 7 -1.64 -15.01 2.43
C ASP A 7 -1.07 -13.61 2.75
N LEU A 8 -1.95 -12.62 2.87
CA LEU A 8 -1.60 -11.24 3.14
C LEU A 8 -0.77 -11.09 4.42
N LEU A 9 -1.05 -11.89 5.45
CA LEU A 9 -0.31 -11.86 6.72
C LEU A 9 1.12 -12.39 6.58
N LYS A 10 1.45 -13.03 5.46
CA LYS A 10 2.81 -13.48 5.10
C LYS A 10 3.45 -12.62 4.03
N ASN A 11 2.75 -11.60 3.52
CA ASN A 11 3.30 -10.72 2.50
C ASN A 11 4.39 -9.81 3.13
N PRO A 12 5.63 -9.83 2.64
CA PRO A 12 6.74 -9.09 3.25
C PRO A 12 6.53 -7.57 3.19
N PHE A 13 5.86 -7.06 2.15
CA PHE A 13 5.52 -5.64 2.07
C PHE A 13 4.48 -5.25 3.11
N TYR A 14 3.41 -6.03 3.25
CA TYR A 14 2.36 -5.78 4.22
C TYR A 14 2.90 -5.80 5.67
N LEU A 15 3.74 -6.78 6.00
CA LEU A 15 4.40 -6.83 7.30
C LEU A 15 5.35 -5.65 7.53
N ALA A 16 6.08 -5.22 6.50
CA ALA A 16 6.99 -4.09 6.61
C ALA A 16 6.27 -2.75 6.83
N ILE A 17 5.14 -2.49 6.13
CA ILE A 17 4.37 -1.26 6.35
C ILE A 17 3.76 -1.23 7.76
N GLN A 18 3.20 -2.35 8.24
CA GLN A 18 2.68 -2.44 9.60
C GLN A 18 3.76 -2.16 10.66
N LYS A 19 4.96 -2.73 10.48
CA LYS A 19 6.06 -2.58 11.44
C LYS A 19 6.73 -1.20 11.40
N ARG A 20 6.96 -0.65 10.20
CA ARG A 20 7.77 0.55 10.01
C ARG A 20 6.95 1.84 9.94
N ARG A 21 5.68 1.74 9.54
CA ARG A 21 4.76 2.87 9.36
C ARG A 21 3.35 2.57 9.89
N PRO A 22 3.19 2.22 11.17
CA PRO A 22 1.87 2.01 11.77
C PRO A 22 0.99 3.28 11.73
N ASP A 23 1.62 4.46 11.61
CA ASP A 23 0.95 5.74 11.38
C ASP A 23 0.14 5.74 10.08
N LEU A 24 0.67 5.10 9.02
CA LEU A 24 -0.02 5.02 7.74
C LEU A 24 -1.25 4.11 7.81
N CYS A 25 -1.18 2.99 8.54
CA CYS A 25 -2.34 2.13 8.75
C CYS A 25 -3.47 2.87 9.47
N SER A 26 -3.14 3.69 10.47
CA SER A 26 -4.12 4.51 11.18
C SER A 26 -4.73 5.56 10.26
N LYS A 27 -3.89 6.30 9.51
CA LYS A 27 -4.34 7.29 8.52
C LYS A 27 -5.26 6.70 7.45
N VAL A 28 -4.90 5.53 6.90
CA VAL A 28 -5.74 4.80 5.94
C VAL A 28 -7.13 4.58 6.52
N ALA A 29 -7.24 4.17 7.79
CA ALA A 29 -8.53 3.99 8.42
C ALA A 29 -9.29 5.33 8.59
N GLU A 30 -8.61 6.41 8.98
CA GLU A 30 -9.20 7.73 9.20
C GLU A 30 -9.90 8.30 7.94
N PHE A 31 -9.31 8.13 6.76
CA PHE A 31 -9.90 8.61 5.49
C PHE A 31 -10.51 7.51 4.63
N HIS A 32 -10.77 6.32 5.18
CA HIS A 32 -11.32 5.17 4.45
C HIS A 32 -10.54 4.85 3.15
N GLY A 33 -9.22 4.85 3.25
CA GLY A 33 -8.30 4.62 2.15
C GLY A 33 -8.06 3.16 1.78
N ILE A 34 -7.20 2.97 0.79
CA ILE A 34 -6.78 1.67 0.28
C ILE A 34 -5.26 1.54 0.40
N VAL A 35 -4.77 0.40 0.90
CA VAL A 35 -3.34 0.04 0.83
C VAL A 35 -3.14 -0.89 -0.36
N LEU A 36 -2.34 -0.44 -1.33
CA LEU A 36 -1.87 -1.26 -2.44
C LEU A 36 -0.76 -2.17 -1.93
N VAL A 37 -1.02 -3.47 -1.91
CA VAL A 37 -0.03 -4.48 -1.52
C VAL A 37 0.50 -5.15 -2.78
N PRO A 38 1.80 -5.01 -3.09
CA PRO A 38 2.42 -5.71 -4.22
C PRO A 38 2.51 -7.21 -3.97
N CYS A 39 2.31 -8.01 -5.02
CA CYS A 39 2.50 -9.46 -4.94
C CYS A 39 3.94 -9.76 -4.52
N LYS A 40 4.14 -10.84 -3.76
CA LYS A 40 5.45 -11.27 -3.30
C LYS A 40 6.38 -11.48 -4.50
N GLY A 41 7.62 -11.03 -4.36
CA GLY A 41 8.62 -11.10 -5.43
C GLY A 41 8.46 -10.03 -6.52
N SER A 42 7.34 -9.30 -6.60
CA SER A 42 7.19 -8.17 -7.53
C SER A 42 8.02 -6.95 -7.13
N LEU A 43 8.42 -6.86 -5.86
CA LEU A 43 9.35 -5.84 -5.37
C LEU A 43 10.68 -6.50 -5.02
N SER A 44 11.78 -5.88 -5.45
CA SER A 44 13.11 -6.29 -5.01
C SER A 44 13.26 -6.07 -3.50
N SER A 45 14.06 -6.91 -2.83
CA SER A 45 14.36 -6.76 -1.39
C SER A 45 14.96 -5.38 -1.08
N ASN A 46 15.77 -4.84 -1.99
CA ASN A 46 16.38 -3.51 -1.84
C ASN A 46 15.31 -2.40 -1.89
N SER A 47 14.28 -2.56 -2.74
CA SER A 47 13.15 -1.63 -2.83
C SER A 47 12.31 -1.61 -1.56
N LEU A 48 12.26 -2.70 -0.79
CA LEU A 48 11.51 -2.76 0.47
C LEU A 48 12.21 -1.96 1.59
N SER A 49 13.54 -1.96 1.60
CA SER A 49 14.37 -1.27 2.60
C SER A 49 14.22 0.25 2.52
N THR A 50 14.18 0.79 1.30
CA THR A 50 14.03 2.23 1.01
C THR A 50 12.62 2.60 0.56
N CYS A 51 11.63 1.73 0.80
CA CYS A 51 10.29 1.87 0.26
C CYS A 51 9.59 3.14 0.77
N GLN A 52 9.10 3.95 -0.17
CA GLN A 52 8.21 5.07 0.15
C GLN A 52 6.77 4.57 0.25
N PHE A 53 6.41 4.02 1.41
CA PHE A 53 5.09 3.41 1.68
C PHE A 53 3.90 4.34 1.36
N GLU A 54 4.06 5.66 1.47
CA GLU A 54 3.05 6.67 1.09
C GLU A 54 2.60 6.56 -0.37
N SER A 55 3.46 6.06 -1.25
CA SER A 55 3.17 5.80 -2.67
C SER A 55 2.21 4.64 -2.89
N TYR A 56 1.95 3.83 -1.85
CA TYR A 56 1.07 2.67 -1.88
C TYR A 56 -0.21 2.89 -1.08
N VAL A 57 -0.39 4.07 -0.48
CA VAL A 57 -1.59 4.42 0.26
C VAL A 57 -2.42 5.36 -0.58
N LEU A 58 -3.63 4.94 -0.92
CA LEU A 58 -4.59 5.72 -1.69
C LEU A 58 -5.63 6.33 -0.77
N LYS A 59 -5.80 7.65 -0.84
CA LYS A 59 -6.98 8.34 -0.33
C LYS A 59 -8.05 8.43 -1.41
N PRO A 60 -9.33 8.25 -1.07
CA PRO A 60 -10.40 8.54 -2.00
C PRO A 60 -10.45 10.04 -2.31
N LEU A 61 -10.77 10.36 -3.56
CA LEU A 61 -11.23 11.66 -4.05
C LEU A 61 -12.63 11.46 -4.65
N GLU A 62 -13.33 12.53 -5.02
CA GLU A 62 -14.72 12.46 -5.51
C GLU A 62 -14.93 11.41 -6.62
N GLU A 63 -14.02 11.35 -7.60
CA GLU A 63 -14.14 10.44 -8.75
C GLU A 63 -12.88 9.57 -8.97
N ASN A 64 -11.87 9.70 -8.11
CA ASN A 64 -10.54 9.10 -8.31
C ASN A 64 -9.92 8.69 -6.99
N PHE A 65 -8.72 8.12 -7.05
CA PHE A 65 -7.87 7.90 -5.88
C PHE A 65 -6.56 8.65 -6.04
N GLN A 66 -6.02 9.16 -4.95
CA GLN A 66 -4.70 9.80 -4.95
C GLN A 66 -3.82 9.12 -3.92
N THR A 67 -2.59 8.78 -4.32
CA THR A 67 -1.57 8.36 -3.37
C THR A 67 -1.20 9.50 -2.42
N LEU A 68 -0.68 9.18 -1.23
CA LEU A 68 -0.22 10.24 -0.31
C LEU A 68 0.98 11.03 -0.85
N ASN A 69 1.70 10.50 -1.85
CA ASN A 69 2.78 11.21 -2.54
C ASN A 69 2.29 12.10 -3.71
N GLY A 70 0.98 12.11 -4.00
CA GLY A 70 0.36 13.01 -4.97
C GLY A 70 -0.03 12.38 -6.33
N LYS A 71 0.40 11.15 -6.64
CA LYS A 71 0.02 10.47 -7.89
C LYS A 71 -1.46 10.05 -7.88
N VAL A 72 -2.21 10.40 -8.92
CA VAL A 72 -3.64 10.08 -9.11
C VAL A 72 -3.80 8.75 -9.87
N PHE A 73 -4.79 7.95 -9.47
CA PHE A 73 -5.20 6.69 -10.05
C PHE A 73 -6.71 6.72 -10.33
N GLN A 74 -7.11 6.14 -11.46
CA GLN A 74 -8.49 5.92 -11.86
C GLN A 74 -8.65 4.41 -12.09
N PHE A 75 -9.63 3.79 -11.42
CA PHE A 75 -9.88 2.34 -11.47
C PHE A 75 -11.08 2.03 -12.35
#